data_AF-A0A1I4CCM2-F1
#
_entry.id   AF-A0A1I4CCM2-F1
#
_cell.length_a   1.000
_cell.length_b   1.000
_cell.length_c   1.000
_cell.angle_alpha   90.00
_cell.angle_beta   90.00
_cell.angle_gamma   90.00
#
_symmetry.space_group_name_H-M   'P 1'
#
loop_
_entity.id
_entity.type
_entity.pdbx_description
1 polymer ?
#
loop_
_entity_poly.entity_id
_entity_poly.type
_entity_poly.pdbx_seq_one_letter_code
_entity_poly.pdbx_strand_id
1 'polypeptide(L)' 'MSESNASQPPADKRGWSLSATPEGEGVRLELGLPDLDGRPVTAILSLERAEARAFARALLAAAGDATERTFVGPAEP' A
#
# COMPACT_ATOMS: atom_id res chain seq x y z
N MET A 1 -15.00 1.69 -26.46
CA MET A 1 -13.78 2.37 -26.03
C MET A 1 -14.25 3.42 -25.03
N SER A 2 -14.20 3.10 -23.74
CA SER A 2 -13.26 3.70 -22.76
C SER A 2 -13.43 5.21 -22.76
N GLU A 3 -13.96 5.81 -21.69
CA GLU A 3 -13.12 6.27 -20.58
C GLU A 3 -13.84 6.18 -19.23
N SER A 4 -13.32 5.36 -18.31
CA SER A 4 -13.59 5.51 -16.88
C SER A 4 -12.63 6.56 -16.32
N ASN A 5 -13.04 7.82 -16.34
CA ASN A 5 -12.35 8.88 -15.63
C ASN A 5 -12.73 8.78 -14.15
N ALA A 6 -12.12 7.85 -13.43
CA ALA A 6 -12.15 7.83 -11.99
C ALA A 6 -11.30 9.02 -11.53
N SER A 7 -11.97 10.13 -11.18
CA SER A 7 -11.35 11.30 -10.56
C SER A 7 -10.46 10.85 -9.41
N GLN A 8 -9.15 10.95 -9.64
CA GLN A 8 -8.14 10.68 -8.64
C GLN A 8 -8.33 11.71 -7.52
N PRO A 9 -8.61 11.31 -6.27
CA PRO A 9 -8.77 12.26 -5.19
C PRO A 9 -7.48 13.10 -5.06
N PRO A 10 -7.58 14.39 -4.68
CA PRO A 10 -6.40 15.22 -4.52
C PRO A 10 -5.44 14.51 -3.57
N ALA A 11 -4.22 14.29 -4.03
CA ALA A 11 -3.16 13.73 -3.21
C ALA A 11 -2.94 14.70 -2.04
N ASP A 12 -3.55 14.40 -0.90
CA ASP A 12 -3.19 15.04 0.36
C ASP A 12 -1.68 14.91 0.48
N LYS A 13 -1.00 16.05 0.59
CA LYS A 13 0.48 16.19 0.58
C LYS A 13 1.19 15.47 1.76
N ARG A 14 0.49 14.57 2.47
CA ARG A 14 0.95 13.76 3.60
C ARG A 14 0.49 12.29 3.54
N GLY A 15 -0.05 11.84 2.42
CA GLY A 15 -0.48 10.44 2.24
C GLY A 15 0.55 9.65 1.44
N TRP A 16 0.94 8.46 1.92
CA TRP A 16 1.54 7.43 1.06
C TRP A 16 0.47 6.85 0.13
N SER A 17 0.88 6.33 -1.02
CA SER A 17 -0.02 5.65 -1.96
C SER A 17 0.47 4.24 -2.25
N LEU A 18 -0.44 3.29 -2.41
CA LEU A 18 -0.13 1.95 -2.90
C LEU A 18 -1.08 1.61 -4.04
N SER A 19 -0.52 1.36 -5.23
CA SER A 19 -1.27 0.87 -6.38
C SER A 19 -0.79 -0.53 -6.77
N ALA A 20 -1.68 -1.29 -7.40
CA ALA A 20 -1.40 -2.61 -7.92
C ALA A 20 -1.95 -2.72 -9.34
N THR A 21 -1.12 -3.13 -10.29
CA THR A 21 -1.50 -3.30 -11.69
C THR A 21 -1.13 -4.73 -12.13
N PRO A 22 -2.06 -5.49 -12.75
CA PRO A 22 -1.71 -6.79 -13.31
C PRO A 22 -0.58 -6.68 -14.33
N GLU A 23 0.41 -7.57 -14.25
CA GLU A 23 1.56 -7.61 -15.16
C GLU A 23 1.84 -9.07 -15.55
N GLY A 24 1.43 -9.48 -16.75
CA GLY A 24 1.48 -10.87 -17.19
C GLY A 24 0.68 -11.79 -16.25
N GLU A 25 1.34 -12.83 -15.72
CA GLU A 25 0.77 -13.74 -14.71
C GLU A 25 0.92 -13.22 -13.26
N GLY A 26 1.54 -12.05 -13.08
CA GLY A 26 1.86 -11.45 -11.80
C GLY A 26 1.19 -10.10 -11.57
N VAL A 27 1.79 -9.31 -10.69
CA VAL A 27 1.35 -7.95 -10.35
C VAL A 27 2.56 -7.05 -10.19
N ARG A 28 2.42 -5.81 -10.67
CA ARG A 28 3.32 -4.70 -10.36
C ARG A 28 2.69 -3.86 -9.27
N LEU A 29 3.39 -3.73 -8.15
CA LEU A 29 3.02 -2.86 -7.03
C LEU A 29 3.85 -1.59 -7.08
N GLU A 30 3.22 -0.45 -6.80
CA GLU A 30 3.92 0.83 -6.66
C GLU A 30 3.53 1.47 -5.33
N LEU A 31 4.53 1.68 -4.47
CA LEU A 31 4.40 2.39 -3.21
C LEU A 31 4.99 3.79 -3.39
N GLY A 32 4.12 4.80 -3.48
CA GLY A 32 4.50 6.20 -3.56
C GLY A 32 4.66 6.82 -2.17
N LEU A 33 5.84 7.34 -1.90
CA LEU A 33 6.17 8.11 -0.70
C LEU A 33 6.50 9.54 -1.16
N PRO A 34 5.58 10.50 -1.02
CA PRO A 34 5.79 11.86 -1.53
C PRO A 34 6.89 12.61 -0.75
N ASP A 35 7.17 12.19 0.47
CA ASP A 35 8.24 12.74 1.32
C ASP A 35 8.87 11.62 2.18
N LEU A 36 10.03 11.14 1.76
CA LEU A 36 10.93 10.29 2.53
C LEU A 36 12.27 11.03 2.67
N ASP A 37 12.57 11.51 3.87
CA ASP A 37 13.74 12.35 4.17
C ASP A 37 13.90 13.56 3.23
N GLY A 38 12.79 14.25 2.94
CA GLY A 38 12.76 15.45 2.09
C GLY A 38 12.77 15.16 0.59
N ARG A 39 12.58 13.89 0.17
CA ARG A 39 12.60 13.49 -1.25
C ARG A 39 11.44 12.57 -1.60
N PRO A 40 10.84 12.73 -2.78
CA PRO A 40 9.85 11.78 -3.26
C PRO A 40 10.54 10.47 -3.67
N VAL A 41 9.99 9.34 -3.21
CA VAL A 41 10.46 7.99 -3.53
C VAL A 41 9.29 7.14 -3.96
N THR A 42 9.47 6.34 -5.02
CA THR A 42 8.52 5.30 -5.41
C THR A 42 9.24 3.96 -5.39
N ALA A 43 8.78 3.03 -4.57
CA ALA A 43 9.23 1.64 -4.62
C ALA A 43 8.35 0.85 -5.58
N ILE A 44 8.96 0.08 -6.49
CA ILE A 44 8.27 -0.75 -7.48
C ILE A 44 8.64 -2.20 -7.22
N LEU A 45 7.63 -3.06 -7.08
CA LEU A 45 7.82 -4.51 -6.94
C LEU A 45 7.05 -5.21 -8.06
N SER A 46 7.75 -6.03 -8.85
CA SER A 46 7.11 -6.97 -9.78
C SER A 46 7.14 -8.36 -9.13
N LEU A 47 5.96 -8.91 -8.89
CA LEU A 47 5.78 -10.16 -8.15
C LEU A 47 5.01 -11.16 -9.02
N GLU A 48 5.41 -12.42 -9.00
CA GLU A 48 4.58 -13.48 -9.57
C GLU A 48 3.35 -13.77 -8.68
N ARG A 49 2.39 -14.53 -9.19
CA ARG A 49 1.11 -14.82 -8.50
C ARG A 49 1.29 -15.37 -7.08
N ALA A 50 2.27 -16.26 -6.88
CA ALA A 50 2.53 -16.88 -5.57
C ALA A 50 3.11 -15.86 -4.59
N GLU A 51 4.12 -15.09 -5.03
CA GLU A 51 4.74 -14.01 -4.25
C GLU A 51 3.74 -12.92 -3.89
N ALA A 52 2.90 -12.50 -4.84
CA ALA A 52 1.86 -11.50 -4.60
C ALA A 52 0.87 -11.93 -3.51
N ARG A 53 0.47 -13.21 -3.50
CA ARG A 53 -0.40 -13.78 -2.45
C ARG A 53 0.31 -13.82 -1.11
N ALA A 54 1.57 -14.24 -1.08
CA ALA A 54 2.37 -14.27 0.14
C ALA A 54 2.55 -12.85 0.72
N PHE A 55 2.89 -11.88 -0.14
CA PHE A 55 3.05 -10.48 0.22
C PHE A 55 1.76 -9.91 0.83
N ALA A 56 0.60 -10.12 0.19
CA ALA A 56 -0.69 -9.63 0.68
C ALA A 56 -1.03 -10.19 2.07
N ARG A 57 -0.73 -11.48 2.31
CA ARG A 57 -0.95 -12.12 3.62
C ARG A 57 -0.01 -11.55 4.69
N ALA A 58 1.26 -11.37 4.36
CA ALA A 58 2.23 -10.78 5.27
C ALA A 58 1.87 -9.32 5.63
N LEU A 59 1.47 -8.52 4.64
CA LEU A 59 1.05 -7.13 4.85
C LEU A 59 -0.16 -7.04 5.77
N LEU A 60 -1.17 -7.90 5.57
CA LEU A 60 -2.35 -7.94 6.44
C LEU A 60 -2.00 -8.33 7.88
N ALA A 61 -1.13 -9.34 8.05
CA ALA A 61 -0.68 -9.76 9.38
C ALA A 61 0.07 -8.64 10.11
N ALA A 62 0.99 -7.95 9.41
CA ALA A 62 1.73 -6.82 9.96
C ALA A 62 0.82 -5.63 10.33
N ALA A 63 -0.19 -5.34 9.50
CA ALA A 63 -1.17 -4.29 9.81
C ALA A 63 -2.00 -4.63 11.05
N GLY A 64 -2.38 -5.90 11.23
CA GLY A 64 -3.05 -6.38 12.44
C GLY A 64 -2.19 -6.19 13.68
N ASP A 65 -0.94 -6.69 13.66
CA ASP A 65 0.01 -6.51 14.77
C ASP A 65 0.22 -5.03 15.14
N ALA A 66 0.42 -4.18 14.14
CA ALA A 66 0.59 -2.74 14.36
C ALA A 66 -0.66 -2.10 14.99
N THR A 67 -1.85 -2.54 14.60
CA THR A 67 -3.13 -2.05 15.16
C THR A 67 -3.23 -2.41 16.64
N GLU A 68 -3.01 -3.68 17.01
CA GLU A 68 -3.05 -4.15 18.40
C GLU A 68 -2.05 -3.40 19.30
N ARG A 69 -0.88 -3.06 18.77
CA ARG A 69 0.16 -2.32 19.50
C ARG A 69 -0.12 -0.82 19.63
N THR A 70 -0.75 -0.23 18.61
CA THR A 70 -1.00 1.22 18.56
C THR A 70 -2.24 1.59 19.36
N PHE A 71 -3.28 0.76 19.29
CA PHE A 71 -4.57 1.01 19.91
C PHE A 71 -4.80 0.04 21.06
N VAL A 72 -3.99 0.17 22.11
CA VAL A 72 -4.27 -0.49 23.40
C VAL A 72 -5.57 0.07 23.96
N GLY A 73 -6.49 -0.82 24.36
CA GLY A 73 -7.77 -0.46 24.97
C GLY A 73 -7.59 0.48 26.17
N PRO A 74 -8.65 1.22 26.58
CA PRO A 74 -8.55 2.14 27.70
C PRO A 74 -7.99 1.41 28.92
N ALA A 75 -7.02 2.03 29.59
CA ALA A 75 -6.51 1.51 30.85
C ALA A 75 -7.69 1.32 31.81
N GLU A 76 -7.95 0.07 32.21
CA GLU A 76 -9.02 -0.26 33.13
C GLU A 76 -8.73 0.45 34.48
N PRO A 77 -9.70 1.15 35.09
CA PRO A 77 -9.50 1.97 36.28
C PRO A 77 -9.19 1.15 37.54
#